data_AF-A0A0F9FBV2-F1
#
_entry.id   AF-A0A0F9FBV2-F1
#
_cell.length_a   1.000
_cell.length_b   1.000
_cell.length_c   1.000
_cell.angle_alpha   90.00
_cell.angle_beta   90.00
_cell.angle_gamma   90.00
#
_symmetry.space_group_name_H-M   'P 1'
#
loop_
_entity.id
_entity.type
_entity.pdbx_description
1 polymer ?
#
loop_
_entity_poly.entity_id
_entity_poly.type
_entity_poly.pdbx_seq_one_letter_code
_entity_poly.pdbx_strand_id
1 'polypeptide(L)'
;MTTRYQSKHYEDVAEILYEWTRTRTESGHNPTECSECINVALICADFADLFATHDPPICITCGVPHSPSHGGKGTHNFISGFDRKWFLAACGLESEG
;
A
#
# COMPACT_ATOMS: atom_id res chain seq x y z
N MET A 1 16.77 10.27 -8.26
CA MET A 1 15.41 10.87 -8.22
C MET A 1 15.04 11.04 -6.77
N THR A 2 14.58 12.22 -6.37
CA THR A 2 13.97 12.42 -5.06
C THR A 2 12.48 12.12 -5.21
N THR A 3 12.00 11.12 -4.51
CA THR A 3 10.56 10.82 -4.41
C THR A 3 9.87 11.96 -3.66
N ARG A 4 8.60 12.24 -4.00
CA ARG A 4 7.81 13.27 -3.29
C ARG A 4 7.63 12.92 -1.82
N TYR A 5 7.52 11.62 -1.55
CA TYR A 5 7.35 11.04 -0.24
C TYR A 5 8.59 10.24 0.13
N GLN A 6 9.02 10.33 1.38
CA GLN A 6 10.12 9.54 1.92
C GLN A 6 9.54 8.31 2.63
N SER A 7 10.38 7.29 2.88
CA SER A 7 9.97 6.07 3.60
C SER A 7 9.24 6.38 4.91
N LYS A 8 9.72 7.38 5.65
CA LYS A 8 9.07 7.84 6.88
C LYS A 8 7.62 8.29 6.68
N HIS A 9 7.28 8.93 5.55
CA HIS A 9 5.89 9.29 5.28
C HIS A 9 5.01 8.06 5.05
N TYR A 10 5.55 6.99 4.45
CA TYR A 10 4.81 5.74 4.27
C TYR A 10 4.55 5.07 5.63
N GLU A 11 5.59 5.02 6.47
CA GLU A 11 5.53 4.48 7.84
C GLU A 11 4.53 5.26 8.71
N ASP A 12 4.63 6.59 8.76
CA ASP A 12 3.74 7.45 9.54
C ASP A 12 2.27 7.26 9.11
N VAL A 13 2.01 7.16 7.80
CA VAL A 13 0.64 6.94 7.28
C VAL A 13 0.15 5.52 7.59
N ALA A 14 1.00 4.51 7.44
CA ALA A 14 0.65 3.13 7.77
C ALA A 14 0.32 2.98 9.26
N GLU A 15 1.10 3.60 10.15
CA GLU A 15 0.86 3.59 11.60
C GLU A 15 -0.49 4.23 11.96
N ILE A 16 -0.81 5.40 11.39
CA ILE A 16 -2.10 6.07 11.62
C ILE A 16 -3.28 5.18 11.18
N LEU A 17 -3.18 4.56 10.01
CA LEU A 17 -4.23 3.71 9.45
C LEU A 17 -4.36 2.38 10.22
N TYR A 18 -3.24 1.83 10.69
CA TYR A 18 -3.20 0.65 11.55
C TYR A 18 -3.90 0.91 12.88
N GLU A 19 -3.58 2.01 13.57
CA GLU A 19 -4.18 2.34 14.85
C GLU A 19 -5.70 2.53 14.75
N TRP A 20 -6.16 3.13 13.65
CA TRP A 20 -7.59 3.23 13.37
C TRP A 20 -8.23 1.84 13.19
N THR A 21 -7.60 0.97 12.40
CA THR A 21 -8.07 -0.39 12.11
C THR A 21 -8.12 -1.23 13.39
N ARG A 22 -7.03 -1.22 14.16
CA ARG A 22 -6.87 -1.91 15.45
C ARG A 22 -7.98 -1.53 16.44
N THR A 23 -8.21 -0.23 16.63
CA THR A 23 -9.24 0.28 17.56
C THR A 23 -10.64 -0.25 17.22
N ARG A 24 -10.96 -0.39 15.93
CA ARG A 24 -12.26 -0.88 15.48
C ARG A 24 -12.41 -2.39 15.65
N THR A 25 -11.36 -3.17 15.35
CA THR A 25 -11.35 -4.61 15.58
C THR A 25 -11.46 -4.94 17.07
N GLU A 26 -10.75 -4.21 17.94
CA GLU A 26 -10.84 -4.38 19.40
C GLU A 26 -12.23 -4.01 19.96
N SER A 27 -12.95 -3.12 19.28
CA SER A 27 -14.34 -2.77 19.62
C SER A 27 -15.37 -3.83 19.18
N GLY A 28 -14.92 -4.95 18.58
CA GLY A 28 -15.77 -6.05 18.15
C GLY A 28 -16.49 -5.81 16.82
N HIS A 29 -16.12 -4.79 16.06
CA HIS A 29 -16.64 -4.62 14.70
C HIS A 29 -16.00 -5.64 13.76
N ASN A 30 -16.83 -6.36 13.00
CA ASN A 30 -16.36 -7.19 11.91
C ASN A 30 -15.86 -6.29 10.76
N PRO A 31 -14.57 -6.34 10.36
CA PRO A 31 -14.02 -5.48 9.32
C PRO A 31 -14.72 -5.61 7.95
N THR A 32 -15.38 -6.75 7.72
CA THR A 32 -16.07 -7.05 6.45
C THR A 32 -17.51 -6.53 6.40
N GLU A 33 -18.10 -6.18 7.54
CA GLU A 33 -19.49 -5.73 7.66
C GLU A 33 -19.60 -4.28 8.15
N CYS A 34 -18.53 -3.74 8.73
CA CYS A 34 -18.45 -2.36 9.17
C CYS A 34 -18.13 -1.44 7.98
N SER A 35 -19.09 -0.57 7.63
CA SER A 35 -18.95 0.44 6.57
C SER A 35 -17.70 1.31 6.74
N GLU A 36 -17.39 1.69 7.98
CA GLU A 36 -16.17 2.46 8.24
C GLU A 36 -14.89 1.65 7.98
N CYS A 37 -14.86 0.36 8.29
CA CYS A 37 -13.72 -0.51 7.99
C CYS A 37 -13.50 -0.68 6.48
N ILE A 38 -14.59 -0.80 5.71
CA ILE A 38 -14.54 -0.81 4.23
C ILE A 38 -13.94 0.50 3.70
N ASN A 39 -14.36 1.65 4.24
CA ASN A 39 -13.82 2.94 3.82
C ASN A 39 -12.31 3.04 4.10
N VAL A 40 -11.83 2.51 5.23
CA VAL A 40 -10.40 2.52 5.53
C VAL A 40 -9.62 1.59 4.60
N ALA A 41 -10.16 0.42 4.25
CA ALA A 41 -9.54 -0.44 3.26
C ALA A 41 -9.33 0.27 1.90
N LEU A 42 -10.34 1.04 1.46
CA LEU A 42 -10.25 1.85 0.24
C LEU A 42 -9.23 2.98 0.36
N ILE A 43 -9.21 3.69 1.49
CA ILE A 43 -8.23 4.76 1.75
C ILE A 43 -6.79 4.21 1.73
N CYS A 44 -6.55 3.04 2.35
CA CYS A 44 -5.25 2.40 2.31
C CYS A 44 -4.85 2.05 0.87
N ALA A 45 -5.77 1.55 0.04
CA ALA A 45 -5.51 1.26 -1.36
C ALA A 45 -5.15 2.53 -2.15
N ASP A 46 -5.88 3.63 -1.95
CA ASP A 46 -5.63 4.91 -2.60
C ASP A 46 -4.26 5.49 -2.23
N PHE A 47 -3.87 5.41 -0.94
CA PHE A 47 -2.53 5.81 -0.51
C PHE A 47 -1.45 4.93 -1.12
N ALA A 48 -1.67 3.61 -1.17
CA ALA A 48 -0.71 2.70 -1.75
C ALA A 48 -0.49 2.99 -3.25
N ASP A 49 -1.56 3.31 -3.98
CA ASP A 49 -1.48 3.68 -5.40
C ASP A 49 -0.84 5.09 -5.59
N LEU A 50 -1.11 6.02 -4.67
CA LEU A 50 -0.47 7.35 -4.65
C LEU A 50 1.05 7.24 -4.43
N PHE A 51 1.48 6.45 -3.45
CA PHE A 51 2.89 6.26 -3.13
C PHE A 51 3.62 5.53 -4.25
N ALA A 52 3.02 4.46 -4.78
CA ALA A 52 3.47 3.79 -5.99
C ALA A 52 3.66 4.72 -7.20
N THR A 53 2.81 5.73 -7.37
CA THR A 53 2.93 6.69 -8.47
C THR A 53 4.14 7.61 -8.31
N HIS A 54 4.51 7.93 -7.06
CA HIS A 54 5.59 8.86 -6.73
C HIS A 54 6.92 8.18 -6.42
N ASP A 55 6.90 6.86 -6.24
CA ASP A 55 8.05 5.99 -6.07
C ASP A 55 7.82 4.67 -6.84
N PRO A 56 7.74 4.75 -8.18
CA PRO A 56 7.39 3.61 -9.02
C PRO A 56 8.49 2.56 -8.98
N PRO A 57 8.11 1.26 -9.01
CA PRO A 57 9.10 0.22 -9.01
C PRO A 57 9.93 0.23 -10.31
N ILE A 58 11.25 0.11 -10.15
CA ILE A 58 12.18 0.08 -11.30
C ILE A 58 12.36 -1.37 -11.72
N CYS A 59 11.99 -1.65 -12.97
CA CYS A 59 12.19 -2.97 -13.55
C CYS A 59 13.68 -3.16 -13.90
N ILE A 60 14.31 -4.20 -13.35
CA ILE A 60 15.70 -4.60 -13.69
C ILE A 60 15.80 -4.91 -15.18
N THR A 61 14.81 -5.63 -15.71
CA THR A 61 14.83 -6.12 -17.10
C THR A 61 14.71 -4.99 -18.12
N CYS A 62 13.96 -3.93 -17.79
CA CYS A 62 13.66 -2.85 -18.73
C CYS A 62 14.44 -1.56 -18.45
N GLY A 63 15.00 -1.39 -17.26
CA GLY A 63 15.71 -0.18 -16.85
C GLY A 63 14.83 1.08 -16.75
N VAL A 64 13.50 0.92 -16.81
CA VAL A 64 12.52 2.02 -16.78
C VAL A 64 11.50 1.84 -15.65
N PRO A 65 10.91 2.94 -15.14
CA PRO A 65 9.81 2.87 -14.18
C PRO A 65 8.54 2.29 -14.82
N HIS A 66 7.82 1.44 -14.10
CA HIS A 66 6.49 0.96 -14.49
C HIS A 66 5.45 1.39 -13.45
N SER A 67 4.22 1.70 -13.90
CA SER A 67 3.09 1.80 -12.98
C SER A 67 2.74 0.40 -12.46
N PRO A 68 2.56 0.21 -11.14
CA PRO A 68 2.21 -1.10 -10.58
C PRO A 68 0.87 -1.64 -11.08
N SER A 69 -0.07 -0.76 -11.46
CA SER A 69 -1.37 -1.16 -12.04
C SER A 69 -1.27 -1.72 -13.47
N HIS A 70 -0.12 -1.54 -14.15
CA HIS A 70 0.16 -2.03 -15.50
C HIS A 70 1.39 -2.93 -15.53
N GLY A 71 1.70 -3.62 -14.41
CA GLY A 71 2.65 -4.72 -14.37
C GLY A 71 2.19 -5.82 -15.32
N GLY A 72 2.59 -5.70 -16.59
CA GLY A 72 2.17 -6.56 -17.68
C GLY A 72 2.45 -8.01 -17.35
N LYS A 73 1.67 -8.89 -17.98
CA LYS A 73 1.73 -10.36 -17.92
C LYS A 73 3.08 -10.94 -18.39
N GLY A 74 4.18 -10.54 -17.77
CA GLY A 74 5.56 -10.91 -18.09
C GLY A 74 6.43 -10.86 -16.84
N THR A 75 7.47 -11.69 -16.82
CA THR A 75 8.43 -11.84 -15.70
C THR A 75 9.35 -10.62 -15.58
N HIS A 76 8.79 -9.52 -15.10
CA HIS A 76 9.56 -8.32 -14.76
C HIS A 76 10.01 -8.41 -13.30
N ASN A 77 11.32 -8.40 -13.07
CA ASN A 77 11.90 -8.32 -11.73
C ASN A 77 12.08 -6.84 -11.35
N PHE A 78 11.71 -6.47 -10.14
CA PHE A 78 11.80 -5.10 -9.63
C PHE A 78 12.79 -5.05 -8.44
N ILE A 79 13.61 -4.00 -8.35
CA ILE A 79 14.71 -3.87 -7.35
C ILE A 79 14.55 -2.71 -6.38
N SER A 80 13.65 -1.77 -6.68
CA SER A 80 13.45 -0.57 -5.88
C SER A 80 12.03 -0.07 -6.07
N GLY A 81 11.60 0.89 -5.25
CA GLY A 81 10.29 1.53 -5.30
C GLY A 81 9.44 1.21 -4.09
N PHE A 82 8.27 1.84 -4.02
CA PHE A 82 7.31 1.64 -2.96
C PHE A 82 6.70 0.23 -3.00
N ASP A 83 6.76 -0.48 -1.87
CA ASP A 83 6.15 -1.80 -1.73
C ASP A 83 4.68 -1.68 -1.29
N ARG A 84 3.79 -1.73 -2.27
CA ARG A 84 2.34 -1.71 -2.09
C ARG A 84 1.84 -2.83 -1.16
N LYS A 85 2.43 -4.03 -1.24
CA LYS A 85 1.97 -5.17 -0.43
C LYS A 85 2.36 -4.98 1.03
N TRP A 86 3.61 -4.60 1.26
CA TRP A 86 4.09 -4.28 2.60
C TRP A 86 3.25 -3.18 3.24
N PHE A 87 2.95 -2.10 2.52
CA PHE A 87 2.18 -0.99 3.07
C PHE A 87 0.76 -1.39 3.48
N LEU A 88 0.05 -2.18 2.64
CA LEU A 88 -1.29 -2.66 2.98
C LEU A 88 -1.29 -3.59 4.20
N ALA A 89 -0.29 -4.48 4.29
CA ALA A 89 -0.11 -5.30 5.47
C ALA A 89 0.18 -4.45 6.72
N ALA A 90 1.04 -3.43 6.60
CA ALA A 90 1.35 -2.50 7.67
C ALA A 90 0.13 -1.68 8.13
N CYS A 91 -0.84 -1.44 7.25
CA CYS A 91 -2.13 -0.82 7.61
C CYS A 91 -3.09 -1.78 8.34
N GLY A 92 -2.72 -3.06 8.54
CA GLY A 92 -3.58 -4.09 9.15
C GLY A 92 -4.56 -4.73 8.16
N LEU A 93 -4.33 -4.58 6.85
CA LEU A 93 -5.17 -5.16 5.79
C LEU A 93 -4.52 -6.40 5.17
N GLU A 94 -3.85 -7.23 5.98
CA GLU A 94 -3.26 -8.48 5.47
C GLU A 94 -4.30 -9.22 4.64
N SER A 95 -3.99 -9.35 3.35
CA SER A 95 -4.81 -10.03 2.38
C SER A 95 -5.13 -11.42 2.91
N GLU A 96 -6.41 -11.69 3.17
CA GLU A 96 -6.92 -13.06 3.10
C GLU A 96 -6.44 -13.62 1.76
N GLY A 97 -5.46 -14.52 1.83
CA GLY A 97 -5.06 -15.37 0.72
C GLY A 97 -6.02 -16.55 0.64
#